data_AF-A0A084D5G2-F1
#
_entry.id   AF-A0A084D5G2-F1
#
_cell.length_a   1.000
_cell.length_b   1.000
_cell.length_c   1.000
_cell.angle_alpha   90.00
_cell.angle_beta   90.00
_cell.angle_gamma   90.00
#
_symmetry.space_group_name_H-M   'P 1'
#
loop_
_entity.id
_entity.type
_entity.pdbx_description
1 polymer ?
#
loop_
_entity_poly.entity_id
_entity_poly.type
_entity_poly.pdbx_seq_one_letter_code
_entity_poly.pdbx_strand_id
1 'polypeptide(L)'
;MARDAVARRGVSIRLACEAFGVSQTCYRYERKRNAENEQIADWLLRLTDNHRNWGFGLCFLYLRNVKGFGWNHKRIYRIYRELELNLRIKP
;
A
#
# COMPACT_ATOMS: atom_id res chain seq x y z
N MET A 1 -0.42 13.09 -16.59
CA MET A 1 -1.02 13.36 -17.92
C MET A 1 -2.23 14.28 -17.84
N ALA A 2 -3.43 13.82 -17.43
CA ALA A 2 -4.59 14.71 -17.30
C ALA A 2 -4.40 15.78 -16.20
N ARG A 3 -3.81 15.40 -15.05
CA ARG A 3 -3.45 16.36 -13.99
C ARG A 3 -2.41 17.39 -14.46
N ASP A 4 -1.38 16.95 -15.18
CA ASP A 4 -0.37 17.85 -15.76
C ASP A 4 -0.96 18.83 -16.77
N ALA A 5 -1.92 18.40 -17.60
CA ALA A 5 -2.57 19.30 -18.56
C ALA A 5 -3.34 20.40 -17.84
N VAL A 6 -4.10 20.06 -16.79
CA VAL A 6 -4.78 21.06 -15.95
C VAL A 6 -3.77 21.99 -15.26
N ALA A 7 -2.71 21.43 -14.67
CA ALA A 7 -1.73 22.19 -13.89
C ALA A 7 -0.80 23.07 -14.73
N ARG A 8 -0.36 22.61 -15.91
CA ARG A 8 0.65 23.30 -16.76
C ARG A 8 0.05 24.09 -17.90
N ARG A 9 -1.15 23.73 -18.37
CA ARG A 9 -1.80 24.37 -19.53
C ARG A 9 -3.10 25.08 -19.16
N GLY A 10 -3.54 25.05 -17.90
CA GLY A 10 -4.72 25.77 -17.42
C GLY A 10 -6.06 25.29 -18.00
N VAL A 11 -6.08 24.12 -18.64
CA VAL A 11 -7.32 23.56 -19.20
C VAL A 11 -8.24 23.05 -18.09
N SER A 12 -9.55 23.12 -18.32
CA SER A 12 -10.53 22.63 -17.36
C SER A 12 -10.39 21.12 -17.13
N ILE A 13 -10.70 20.67 -15.90
CA ILE A 13 -10.67 19.23 -15.54
C ILE A 13 -11.52 18.41 -16.51
N ARG A 14 -12.68 18.94 -16.91
CA ARG A 14 -13.58 18.27 -17.85
C ARG A 14 -12.90 18.06 -19.21
N LEU A 15 -12.31 19.12 -19.77
CA LEU A 15 -11.64 19.06 -21.06
C LEU A 15 -10.42 18.14 -21.03
N ALA A 16 -9.63 18.17 -19.95
CA ALA A 16 -8.53 17.24 -19.77
C ALA A 16 -9.02 15.79 -19.68
N CYS A 17 -10.07 15.52 -18.90
CA CYS A 17 -10.66 14.18 -18.79
C CYS A 17 -11.17 13.63 -20.13
N GLU A 18 -11.87 14.46 -20.91
CA GLU A 18 -12.36 14.09 -22.25
C GLU A 18 -11.20 13.83 -23.22
N ALA A 19 -10.21 14.71 -23.27
CA ALA A 19 -9.05 14.59 -24.17
C ALA A 19 -8.19 13.35 -23.88
N PHE A 20 -8.08 12.92 -22.62
CA PHE A 20 -7.28 11.77 -22.20
C PHE A 20 -8.11 10.50 -21.96
N GLY A 21 -9.42 10.52 -22.22
CA GLY A 21 -10.30 9.36 -22.03
C GLY A 21 -10.39 8.84 -20.59
N VAL A 22 -10.21 9.71 -19.59
CA VAL A 22 -10.27 9.35 -18.16
C VAL A 22 -11.51 9.93 -17.50
N SER A 23 -12.18 9.14 -16.66
CA SER A 23 -13.33 9.64 -15.90
C SER A 23 -12.92 10.74 -14.91
N GLN A 24 -13.82 11.69 -14.65
CA GLN A 24 -13.56 12.72 -13.65
C GLN A 24 -13.42 12.15 -12.23
N THR A 25 -14.05 10.99 -11.94
CA THR A 25 -13.90 10.28 -10.66
C THR A 25 -12.49 9.71 -10.53
N CYS A 26 -11.93 9.12 -11.58
CA CYS A 26 -10.53 8.68 -11.63
C CYS A 26 -9.57 9.88 -11.50
N TYR A 27 -9.86 10.99 -12.18
CA TYR A 27 -9.06 12.22 -12.05
C TYR A 27 -9.01 12.74 -10.61
N ARG A 28 -10.17 12.78 -9.93
CA ARG A 28 -10.29 13.23 -8.53
C ARG A 28 -9.84 12.19 -7.52
N TYR A 29 -9.61 10.94 -7.93
CA TYR A 29 -9.19 9.89 -7.02
C TYR A 29 -7.78 10.20 -6.50
N GLU A 30 -7.68 10.49 -5.21
CA GLU A 30 -6.42 10.53 -4.50
C GLU A 30 -6.16 9.19 -3.84
N ARG A 31 -4.99 8.62 -4.11
CA ARG A 31 -4.51 7.44 -3.37
C ARG A 31 -4.33 7.88 -1.92
N LYS A 32 -5.29 7.53 -1.06
CA LYS A 32 -5.15 7.71 0.39
C LYS A 32 -3.94 6.90 0.83
N ARG A 33 -2.84 7.58 1.18
CA ARG A 33 -1.71 6.97 1.90
C ARG A 33 -2.27 6.58 3.26
N ASN A 34 -2.63 5.31 3.39
CA ASN A 34 -3.33 4.86 4.58
C ASN A 34 -2.27 4.74 5.68
N ALA A 35 -2.32 5.59 6.70
CA ALA A 35 -1.40 5.55 7.84
C ALA A 35 -1.33 4.15 8.48
N GLU A 36 -2.43 3.38 8.40
CA GLU A 36 -2.47 2.00 8.85
C GLU A 36 -1.63 1.06 7.96
N ASN A 37 -1.43 1.34 6.67
CA ASN A 37 -0.47 0.59 5.86
C ASN A 37 0.97 0.83 6.33
N GLU A 38 1.31 2.06 6.67
CA GLU A 38 2.64 2.41 7.19
C GLU A 38 2.87 1.73 8.55
N GLN A 39 1.85 1.72 9.40
CA GLN A 39 1.87 0.99 10.67
C GLN A 39 2.04 -0.52 10.47
N ILE A 40 1.32 -1.13 9.53
CA ILE A 40 1.50 -2.54 9.18
C ILE A 40 2.94 -2.80 8.72
N ALA A 41 3.48 -1.94 7.86
CA ALA A 41 4.83 -2.09 7.33
C ALA A 41 5.91 -2.02 8.43
N ASP A 42 5.83 -1.03 9.31
CA ASP A 42 6.74 -0.88 10.45
C ASP A 42 6.70 -2.12 11.37
N TRP A 43 5.51 -2.63 11.68
CA TRP A 43 5.36 -3.87 12.44
C TRP A 43 5.99 -5.08 11.74
N LEU A 44 5.74 -5.27 10.45
CA LEU A 44 6.30 -6.38 9.68
C LEU A 44 7.83 -6.33 9.64
N LEU A 45 8.42 -5.15 9.48
CA LEU A 45 9.88 -4.97 9.51
C LEU A 45 10.45 -5.32 10.88
N ARG A 46 9.87 -4.79 11.97
CA ARG A 46 10.30 -5.11 13.35
C ARG A 46 10.22 -6.60 13.66
N LEU A 47 9.15 -7.27 13.22
CA LEU A 47 8.97 -8.70 13.45
C LEU A 47 9.98 -9.54 12.67
N THR A 48 10.24 -9.20 11.42
CA THR A 48 11.17 -9.94 10.57
C THR A 48 12.65 -9.64 10.87
N ASP A 49 12.94 -8.52 11.53
CA ASP A 49 14.27 -8.21 12.07
C ASP A 49 14.55 -9.01 13.36
N ASN A 50 13.63 -8.95 14.33
CA ASN A 50 13.75 -9.68 15.60
C ASN A 50 13.63 -11.21 15.43
N HIS A 51 12.84 -11.67 14.46
CA HIS A 51 12.58 -13.08 14.22
C HIS A 51 12.83 -13.45 12.76
N ARG A 52 14.11 -13.48 12.37
CA ARG A 52 14.56 -13.71 10.97
C ARG A 52 14.04 -15.00 10.32
N ASN A 53 13.65 -16.00 11.12
CA ASN A 53 13.10 -17.27 10.64
C ASN A 53 11.56 -17.26 10.46
N TRP A 54 10.89 -16.18 10.86
CA TRP A 54 9.44 -16.09 10.74
C TRP A 54 9.04 -15.76 9.31
N GLY A 55 8.21 -16.62 8.73
CA GLY A 55 7.49 -16.33 7.51
C GLY A 55 6.23 -15.50 7.78
N PHE A 56 5.52 -15.16 6.70
CA PHE A 56 4.29 -14.37 6.75
C PHE A 56 3.23 -14.91 7.72
N GLY A 57 3.01 -16.24 7.77
CA GLY A 57 2.01 -16.84 8.64
C GLY A 57 2.23 -16.53 10.12
N LEU A 58 3.47 -16.64 10.60
CA LEU A 58 3.83 -16.32 11.99
C LEU A 58 3.71 -14.82 12.27
N CYS A 59 4.13 -13.97 11.32
CA CYS A 59 3.96 -12.53 11.44
C CYS A 59 2.47 -12.15 11.57
N PHE A 60 1.62 -12.71 10.73
CA PHE A 60 0.17 -12.47 10.78
C PHE A 60 -0.45 -12.95 12.10
N LEU A 61 -0.14 -14.17 12.52
CA LEU A 61 -0.67 -14.73 13.77
C LEU A 61 -0.24 -13.91 14.99
N TYR A 62 0.99 -13.42 15.03
CA TYR A 62 1.45 -12.54 16.09
C TYR A 62 0.67 -11.21 16.10
N LEU A 63 0.52 -10.57 14.93
CA LEU A 63 -0.24 -9.33 14.83
C LEU A 63 -1.70 -9.50 15.26
N ARG A 64 -2.32 -10.64 14.90
CA ARG A 64 -3.71 -10.93 15.23
C ARG A 64 -3.92 -11.32 16.69
N ASN A 65 -3.10 -12.24 17.21
CA ASN A 65 -3.37 -12.90 18.49
C ASN A 65 -2.61 -12.27 19.66
N VAL A 66 -1.40 -11.74 19.42
CA VAL A 66 -0.58 -11.13 20.48
C VAL A 66 -0.82 -9.62 20.54
N LYS A 67 -0.87 -8.95 19.38
CA LYS A 67 -1.15 -7.50 19.33
C LYS A 67 -2.63 -7.17 19.21
N GLY A 68 -3.49 -8.15 18.88
CA GLY A 68 -4.94 -7.94 18.81
C GLY A 68 -5.40 -7.14 17.59
N PHE A 69 -4.58 -6.96 16.56
CA PHE A 69 -4.94 -6.12 15.43
C PHE A 69 -6.05 -6.75 14.56
N GLY A 70 -7.06 -5.94 14.27
CA GLY A 70 -8.23 -6.27 13.44
C GLY A 70 -7.94 -6.39 11.93
N TRP A 71 -6.70 -6.22 11.50
CA TRP A 71 -6.32 -6.01 10.11
C TRP A 71 -6.63 -7.19 9.18
N ASN A 72 -6.97 -6.85 7.93
CA ASN A 72 -7.29 -7.83 6.91
C ASN A 72 -6.04 -8.62 6.46
N HIS A 73 -6.13 -9.94 6.47
CA HIS A 73 -5.06 -10.85 6.05
C HIS A 73 -4.50 -10.54 4.65
N LYS A 74 -5.36 -10.35 3.64
CA LYS A 74 -4.93 -10.05 2.26
C LYS A 74 -4.19 -8.72 2.18
N ARG A 75 -4.59 -7.75 2.99
CA ARG A 75 -3.95 -6.44 3.05
C ARG A 75 -2.54 -6.51 3.64
N ILE A 76 -2.38 -7.23 4.76
CA ILE A 76 -1.06 -7.46 5.37
C ILE A 76 -0.17 -8.21 4.37
N TYR A 77 -0.70 -9.25 3.72
CA TYR A 77 0.08 -10.02 2.73
C TYR A 77 0.55 -9.16 1.54
N ARG A 78 -0.30 -8.25 1.05
CA ARG A 78 0.10 -7.31 -0.01
C ARG A 78 1.28 -6.45 0.44
N ILE A 79 1.21 -5.87 1.63
CA ILE A 79 2.28 -5.02 2.19
C ILE A 79 3.54 -5.85 2.44
N TYR A 80 3.41 -7.07 2.96
CA TYR A 80 4.51 -8.00 3.16
C TYR A 80 5.28 -8.28 1.85
N ARG A 81 4.55 -8.44 0.74
CA ARG A 81 5.15 -8.61 -0.60
C ARG A 81 5.73 -7.33 -1.18
N GLU A 82 5.09 -6.19 -0.95
CA GLU A 82 5.62 -4.87 -1.37
C GLU A 82 6.95 -4.56 -0.66
N LEU A 83 7.15 -5.06 0.56
CA LEU A 83 8.40 -4.99 1.30
C LEU A 83 9.43 -6.08 0.92
N GLU A 84 9.11 -6.92 -0.07
CA GLU A 84 9.95 -8.01 -0.56
C GLU A 84 10.38 -9.03 0.51
N LEU A 85 9.69 -9.07 1.66
CA LEU A 85 9.98 -9.99 2.76
C LEU A 85 9.76 -11.47 2.39
N ASN A 86 9.08 -11.73 1.27
CA ASN A 86 8.90 -13.07 0.69
C ASN A 86 10.09 -13.54 -0.15
N LEU A 87 10.92 -12.61 -0.65
CA LEU A 87 12.09 -12.91 -1.48
C LEU A 87 13.36 -13.11 -0.65
N ARG A 88 13.25 -13.05 0.69
CA ARG A 88 14.36 -13.28 1.60
C ARG A 88 14.81 -14.75 1.50
N ILE A 89 15.75 -15.00 0.60
CA ILE A 89 16.50 -16.24 0.49
C ILE A 89 17.34 -16.35 1.77
N LYS A 90 17.22 -17.49 2.47
CA LYS A 90 18.07 -17.79 3.64
C LYS A 90 19.56 -17.81 3.22
N PRO A 91 20.48 -17.35 4.08
CA PRO A 91 21.88 -17.75 3.96
C PRO A 91 22.04 -19.27 4.13
#